data_AF-A0A2P4NYV2-F1
#
_entry.id   AF-A0A2P4NYV2-F1
#
_cell.length_a   1.000
_cell.length_b   1.000
_cell.length_c   1.000
_cell.angle_alpha   90.00
_cell.angle_beta   90.00
_cell.angle_gamma   90.00
#
_symmetry.space_group_name_H-M   'P 1'
#
loop_
_entity.id
_entity.type
_entity.pdbx_description
1 polymer ?
#
loop_
_entity_poly.entity_id
_entity_poly.type
_entity_poly.pdbx_seq_one_letter_code
_entity_poly.pdbx_strand_id
1 'polypeptide(L)'
;MSSELEVLKQRIFELEAKNAELEAEKAELLKRIMEENTRRDVRVEELEQKNKELETRLAITLDQYPNLYREFSSENFDYYGITDEKLCPLCKLEHGDEESIEGTYKAGSYFIKCEQREIEMVA
;
A
#
# COMPACT_ATOMS: atom_id res chain seq x y z
N MET A 1 30.93 -41.90 -41.45
CA MET A 1 29.49 -42.22 -41.50
C MET A 1 29.00 -42.97 -40.26
N SER A 2 29.57 -44.11 -39.84
CA SER A 2 29.08 -44.82 -38.62
C SER A 2 29.30 -44.02 -37.32
N SER A 3 30.40 -43.30 -37.18
CA SER A 3 30.73 -42.54 -35.96
C SER A 3 29.85 -41.31 -35.72
N GLU A 4 29.46 -40.60 -36.79
CA GLU A 4 28.61 -39.41 -36.70
C GLU A 4 27.17 -39.76 -36.30
N LEU A 5 26.67 -40.89 -36.78
CA LEU A 5 25.33 -41.39 -36.43
C LEU A 5 25.24 -41.75 -34.94
N GLU A 6 26.26 -42.41 -34.38
CA GLU A 6 26.31 -42.73 -32.94
C GLU A 6 26.36 -41.46 -32.07
N VAL A 7 27.13 -40.44 -32.48
CA VAL A 7 27.19 -39.15 -31.77
C VAL A 7 25.85 -38.43 -31.79
N LEU A 8 25.14 -38.43 -32.92
CA LEU A 8 23.82 -37.81 -33.03
C LEU A 8 22.78 -38.51 -32.15
N LYS A 9 22.78 -39.85 -32.07
CA LYS A 9 21.89 -40.59 -31.16
C LYS A 9 22.15 -40.25 -29.70
N GLN A 10 23.42 -40.20 -29.29
CA GLN A 10 23.78 -39.80 -27.93
C GLN A 10 23.28 -38.39 -27.61
N ARG A 11 23.42 -37.47 -28.57
CA ARG A 11 22.96 -36.09 -28.39
C ARG A 11 21.43 -35.97 -28.32
N ILE A 12 20.70 -36.78 -29.07
CA ILE A 12 19.23 -36.83 -28.99
C ILE A 12 18.81 -37.26 -27.58
N PHE A 13 19.40 -38.33 -27.04
CA PHE A 13 19.07 -38.79 -25.69
C PHE A 13 19.38 -37.73 -24.61
N GLU A 14 20.50 -37.02 -24.73
CA GLU A 14 20.82 -35.89 -23.85
C GLU A 14 19.79 -34.75 -23.94
N LEU A 15 19.33 -34.42 -25.15
CA LEU A 15 18.33 -33.37 -25.36
C LEU A 15 16.96 -33.79 -24.84
N GLU A 16 16.56 -35.04 -25.02
CA GLU A 16 15.32 -35.59 -24.48
C GLU A 16 15.33 -35.56 -22.95
N ALA A 17 16.44 -35.94 -22.31
CA ALA A 17 16.60 -35.86 -20.86
C ALA A 17 16.49 -34.41 -20.35
N LYS A 18 17.21 -33.47 -20.98
CA LYS A 18 17.12 -32.05 -20.63
C LYS A 18 15.73 -31.44 -20.86
N ASN A 19 15.03 -31.88 -21.90
CA ASN A 19 13.67 -31.42 -22.15
C ASN A 19 12.71 -31.91 -21.05
N ALA A 20 12.85 -33.16 -20.61
CA ALA A 20 12.06 -33.70 -19.50
C ALA A 20 12.36 -32.98 -18.17
N GLU A 21 13.63 -32.68 -17.89
CA GLU A 21 14.02 -31.87 -16.72
C GLU A 21 13.40 -30.47 -16.78
N LEU A 22 13.47 -29.79 -17.93
CA LEU A 22 12.90 -28.46 -18.11
C LEU A 22 11.37 -28.47 -17.99
N GLU A 23 10.69 -29.50 -18.49
CA GLU A 23 9.25 -29.67 -18.33
C GLU A 23 8.86 -29.87 -16.86
N ALA A 24 9.65 -30.63 -16.09
CA ALA A 24 9.44 -30.80 -14.66
C ALA A 24 9.65 -29.48 -13.89
N GLU A 25 10.73 -28.75 -14.14
CA GLU A 25 11.00 -27.44 -13.53
C GLU A 25 9.88 -26.43 -13.85
N LYS A 26 9.40 -26.42 -15.09
CA LYS A 26 8.28 -25.55 -15.49
C LYS A 26 7.00 -25.88 -14.73
N ALA A 27 6.71 -27.16 -14.51
CA ALA A 27 5.54 -27.58 -13.74
C ALA A 27 5.66 -27.19 -12.26
N GLU A 28 6.84 -27.33 -11.66
CA GLU A 28 7.10 -26.89 -10.29
C GLU A 28 6.96 -25.38 -10.12
N LEU A 29 7.53 -24.60 -11.05
CA LEU A 29 7.39 -23.14 -11.05
C LEU A 29 5.92 -22.71 -11.17
N LEU A 30 5.17 -23.36 -12.05
CA LEU A 30 3.75 -23.06 -12.23
C LEU A 30 2.95 -23.35 -10.95
N LYS A 31 3.26 -24.45 -10.25
CA LYS A 31 2.68 -24.76 -8.93
C LYS A 31 3.00 -23.68 -7.90
N ARG A 32 4.26 -23.25 -7.78
CA ARG A 32 4.66 -22.19 -6.85
C ARG A 32 3.97 -20.87 -7.15
N ILE A 33 3.82 -20.50 -8.42
CA ILE A 33 3.13 -19.27 -8.83
C ILE A 33 1.65 -19.32 -8.40
N MET A 34 0.97 -20.44 -8.60
CA MET A 34 -0.44 -20.58 -8.16
C MET A 34 -0.58 -20.48 -6.64
N GLU A 35 0.27 -21.16 -5.88
CA GLU A 35 0.29 -21.07 -4.42
C GLU A 35 0.58 -19.65 -3.94
N GLU A 36 1.53 -18.95 -4.58
CA GLU A 36 1.84 -17.57 -4.24
C GLU A 36 0.69 -16.61 -4.58
N ASN A 37 0.01 -16.81 -5.70
CA ASN A 37 -1.13 -15.99 -6.10
C ASN A 37 -2.29 -16.15 -5.13
N THR A 38 -2.64 -17.37 -4.74
CA THR A 38 -3.69 -17.59 -3.72
C THR A 38 -3.34 -16.92 -2.39
N ARG A 39 -2.06 -16.94 -1.99
CA ARG A 39 -1.60 -16.22 -0.78
C ARG A 39 -1.68 -14.70 -0.94
N ARG A 40 -1.36 -14.16 -2.12
CA ARG A 40 -1.50 -12.72 -2.42
C ARG A 40 -2.96 -12.30 -2.37
N ASP A 41 -3.87 -13.10 -2.91
CA ASP A 41 -5.31 -12.81 -2.91
C ASP A 41 -5.84 -12.66 -1.47
N VAL A 42 -5.50 -13.60 -0.57
CA VAL A 42 -5.85 -13.49 0.86
C VAL A 42 -5.27 -12.23 1.49
N ARG A 43 -4.00 -11.90 1.20
CA ARG A 43 -3.37 -10.67 1.74
C ARG A 43 -4.03 -9.40 1.22
N VAL A 44 -4.54 -9.41 -0.01
CA VAL A 44 -5.29 -8.28 -0.58
C VAL A 44 -6.60 -8.08 0.17
N GLU A 45 -7.37 -9.15 0.39
CA GLU A 45 -8.62 -9.09 1.16
C GLU A 45 -8.39 -8.56 2.59
N GLU A 46 -7.34 -9.02 3.26
CA GLU A 46 -6.96 -8.53 4.60
C GLU A 46 -6.61 -7.03 4.60
N LEU A 47 -5.89 -6.56 3.57
CA LEU A 47 -5.53 -5.15 3.44
C LEU A 47 -6.74 -4.28 3.12
N GLU A 48 -7.66 -4.75 2.28
CA GLU A 48 -8.92 -4.06 2.00
C GLU A 48 -9.77 -3.93 3.27
N GLN A 49 -9.86 -4.97 4.09
CA GLN A 49 -10.56 -4.90 5.37
C GLN A 49 -9.92 -3.89 6.33
N LYS A 50 -8.58 -3.90 6.45
CA LYS A 50 -7.86 -2.94 7.29
C LYS A 50 -8.02 -1.50 6.79
N ASN A 51 -8.00 -1.28 5.49
CA ASN A 51 -8.23 0.05 4.91
C ASN A 51 -9.63 0.56 5.27
N LYS A 52 -10.66 -0.29 5.18
CA LYS A 52 -12.03 0.07 5.53
C LYS A 52 -12.20 0.40 7.02
N GLU A 53 -11.49 -0.31 7.88
CA GLU A 53 -11.43 0.00 9.32
C GLU A 53 -10.77 1.37 9.56
N LEU A 54 -9.62 1.63 8.92
CA LEU A 54 -8.92 2.90 9.02
C LEU A 54 -9.78 4.07 8.50
N GLU A 55 -10.48 3.92 7.37
CA GLU A 55 -11.42 4.92 6.86
C GLU A 55 -12.53 5.24 7.87
N THR A 56 -13.11 4.21 8.49
CA THR A 56 -14.17 4.37 9.50
C THR A 56 -13.64 5.13 10.71
N ARG A 57 -12.43 4.82 11.17
CA ARG A 57 -11.80 5.49 12.31
C ARG A 57 -11.40 6.92 12.01
N LEU A 58 -10.94 7.18 10.79
CA LEU A 58 -10.65 8.52 10.30
C LEU A 58 -11.92 9.37 10.35
N ALA A 59 -13.04 8.84 9.86
CA ALA A 59 -14.34 9.53 9.89
C ALA A 59 -14.77 9.87 11.33
N ILE A 60 -14.70 8.91 12.27
CA ILE A 60 -15.04 9.15 13.69
C ILE A 60 -14.18 10.27 14.30
N THR A 61 -12.90 10.34 13.93
CA THR A 61 -12.00 11.35 14.49
C THR A 61 -12.26 12.73 13.87
N LEU A 62 -12.61 12.80 12.58
CA LEU A 62 -13.03 14.06 11.94
C LEU A 62 -14.35 14.58 12.51
N ASP A 63 -15.27 13.71 12.94
CA ASP A 63 -16.50 14.10 13.64
C ASP A 63 -16.23 14.87 14.95
N GLN A 64 -15.07 14.70 15.58
CA GLN A 64 -14.67 15.49 16.77
C GLN A 64 -14.29 16.94 16.41
N TYR A 65 -14.01 17.19 15.13
CA TYR A 65 -13.59 18.48 14.59
C TYR A 65 -14.46 18.84 13.37
N PRO A 66 -15.78 19.04 13.54
CA PRO A 66 -16.73 19.20 12.43
C PRO A 66 -16.47 20.45 11.58
N ASN A 67 -15.71 21.40 12.12
CA ASN A 67 -15.32 22.61 11.41
C ASN A 67 -14.04 22.42 10.58
N LEU A 68 -13.34 21.29 10.71
CA LEU A 68 -12.12 20.99 9.98
C LEU A 68 -12.43 20.14 8.75
N TYR A 69 -12.00 20.56 7.57
CA TYR A 69 -12.17 19.80 6.33
C TYR A 69 -10.85 19.71 5.58
N ARG A 70 -10.64 18.59 4.87
CA ARG A 70 -9.48 18.47 3.99
C ARG A 70 -9.68 19.36 2.77
N GLU A 71 -8.79 20.31 2.57
CA GLU A 71 -8.82 21.25 1.43
C GLU A 71 -8.12 20.64 0.22
N PHE A 72 -6.88 20.17 0.38
CA PHE A 72 -6.15 19.46 -0.66
C PHE A 72 -5.09 18.51 -0.09
N SER A 73 -4.53 17.67 -0.95
CA SER A 73 -3.45 16.75 -0.62
C SER A 73 -2.24 17.05 -1.49
N SER A 74 -1.06 17.07 -0.89
CA SER A 74 0.24 17.00 -1.57
C SER A 74 0.81 15.58 -1.45
N GLU A 75 1.99 15.33 -2.01
CA GLU A 75 2.61 13.99 -1.98
C GLU A 75 2.85 13.47 -0.55
N ASN A 76 3.16 14.35 0.40
CA ASN A 76 3.56 13.97 1.76
C ASN A 76 2.71 14.60 2.88
N PHE A 77 1.91 15.61 2.54
CA PHE A 77 1.15 16.42 3.49
C PHE A 77 -0.25 16.66 2.98
N ASP A 78 -1.21 16.67 3.89
CA ASP A 78 -2.57 17.06 3.60
C ASP A 78 -2.87 18.38 4.27
N TYR A 79 -3.57 19.25 3.58
CA TYR A 79 -3.90 20.57 4.08
C TYR A 79 -5.37 20.63 4.45
N TYR A 80 -5.63 21.13 5.66
CA TYR A 80 -6.96 21.25 6.21
C TYR A 80 -7.36 22.71 6.35
N GLY A 81 -8.58 23.02 5.93
CA GLY A 81 -9.23 24.31 6.14
C GLY A 81 -10.24 24.26 7.30
N ILE A 82 -10.65 25.44 7.78
CA ILE A 82 -11.71 25.58 8.78
C ILE A 82 -12.93 26.25 8.14
N THR A 83 -14.13 25.71 8.35
CA THR A 83 -15.37 26.25 7.77
C THR A 83 -16.01 27.41 8.57
N ASP A 84 -15.64 27.57 9.84
CA ASP A 84 -16.24 28.53 10.77
C ASP A 84 -15.17 29.53 11.27
N GLU A 85 -15.31 30.80 10.88
CA GLU A 85 -14.36 31.93 10.99
C GLU A 85 -14.06 32.41 12.43
N LYS A 86 -14.04 31.52 13.42
CA LYS A 86 -13.79 31.93 14.81
C LYS A 86 -12.40 31.58 15.27
N LEU A 87 -12.13 30.31 15.54
CA LEU A 87 -10.84 29.90 16.09
C LEU A 87 -10.54 28.45 15.68
N CYS A 88 -9.29 28.20 15.34
CA CYS A 88 -8.80 26.86 15.10
C CYS A 88 -9.08 25.94 16.28
N PRO A 89 -9.71 24.77 16.04
CA PRO A 89 -10.08 23.87 17.14
C PRO A 89 -8.84 23.32 17.86
N LEU A 90 -7.69 23.26 17.17
CA LEU A 90 -6.41 22.83 17.70
C LEU A 90 -5.78 23.94 18.56
N CYS A 91 -5.27 25.01 17.92
CA CYS A 91 -4.46 26.04 18.58
C CYS A 91 -5.25 27.16 19.26
N LYS A 92 -6.56 27.28 18.99
CA LYS A 92 -7.45 28.34 19.49
C LYS A 92 -7.06 29.76 19.01
N LEU A 93 -6.45 29.88 17.83
CA LEU A 93 -6.13 31.15 17.16
C LEU A 93 -7.00 31.35 15.91
N GLU A 94 -7.17 32.59 15.47
CA GLU A 94 -7.74 32.93 14.16
C GLU A 94 -6.70 32.62 13.07
N HIS A 95 -7.11 31.89 12.03
CA HIS A 95 -6.29 31.64 10.84
C HIS A 95 -6.89 32.40 9.65
N GLY A 96 -6.05 33.11 8.90
CA GLY A 96 -6.42 33.66 7.60
C GLY A 96 -6.19 32.66 6.47
N ASP A 97 -6.28 33.13 5.23
CA ASP A 97 -6.16 32.30 4.01
C ASP A 97 -4.75 31.68 3.79
N GLU A 98 -3.74 32.08 4.59
CA GLU A 98 -2.33 31.66 4.44
C GLU A 98 -1.83 30.68 5.52
N GLU A 99 -2.56 30.51 6.63
CA GLU A 99 -2.15 29.64 7.73
C GLU A 99 -2.68 28.22 7.54
N SER A 100 -1.76 27.26 7.39
CA SER A 100 -2.08 25.88 7.03
C SER A 100 -2.12 24.97 8.26
N ILE A 101 -3.20 24.22 8.37
CA ILE A 101 -3.29 23.05 9.25
C ILE A 101 -2.81 21.86 8.43
N GLU A 102 -1.78 21.17 8.90
CA GLU A 102 -1.10 20.12 8.15
C GLU A 102 -1.37 18.74 8.75
N GLY A 103 -1.82 17.83 7.91
CA GLY A 103 -1.95 16.41 8.18
C GLY A 103 -0.74 15.63 7.66
N THR A 104 -0.18 14.73 8.48
CA THR A 104 0.96 13.89 8.09
C THR A 104 0.83 12.48 8.64
N TYR A 105 1.27 11.48 7.87
CA TYR A 105 1.36 10.11 8.35
C TYR A 105 2.76 9.83 8.91
N LYS A 106 2.85 9.39 10.17
CA LYS A 106 4.10 9.08 10.86
C LYS A 106 3.93 7.82 11.72
N ALA A 107 4.89 6.91 11.69
CA ALA A 107 4.94 5.75 12.59
C ALA A 107 3.64 4.90 12.68
N GLY A 108 2.85 4.83 11.60
CA GLY A 108 1.60 4.05 11.57
C GLY A 108 0.34 4.83 11.96
N SER A 109 0.49 6.10 12.32
CA SER A 109 -0.62 6.97 12.72
C SER A 109 -0.68 8.22 11.86
N TYR A 110 -1.89 8.77 11.74
CA TYR A 110 -2.09 10.04 11.07
C TYR A 110 -2.14 11.17 12.09
N PHE A 111 -1.48 12.29 11.83
CA PHE A 111 -1.39 13.41 12.75
C PHE A 111 -1.87 14.68 12.06
N ILE A 112 -2.76 15.44 12.70
CA ILE A 112 -3.10 16.79 12.28
C ILE A 112 -2.41 17.76 13.23
N LYS A 113 -1.59 18.63 12.67
CA LYS A 113 -0.80 19.61 13.39
C LYS A 113 -1.20 21.02 13.02
N CYS A 114 -1.28 21.86 14.03
CA CYS A 114 -1.41 23.29 13.90
C CYS A 114 -0.59 23.94 15.01
N GLU A 115 0.35 24.81 14.65
CA GLU A 115 1.28 25.44 15.58
C GLU A 115 2.02 24.43 16.47
N GLN A 116 1.97 24.60 17.79
CA GLN A 116 2.57 23.72 18.80
C GLN A 116 1.65 22.54 19.18
N ARG A 117 0.46 22.43 18.59
CA ARG A 117 -0.49 21.36 18.92
C ARG A 117 -0.58 20.37 17.78
N GLU A 118 -0.55 19.10 18.16
CA GLU A 118 -0.67 17.97 17.25
C GLU A 118 -1.70 17.03 17.85
N ILE A 119 -2.67 16.63 17.04
CA ILE A 119 -3.58 15.55 17.37
C ILE A 119 -3.15 14.33 16.59
N GLU A 120 -3.01 13.23 17.29
CA GLU A 120 -2.85 11.95 16.66
C GLU A 120 -4.25 11.39 16.38
N MET A 121 -4.58 11.29 15.11
CA MET A 121 -5.62 10.42 14.62
C MET A 121 -5.04 8.99 14.60
N VAL A 122 -4.82 8.43 15.80
CA VAL A 122 -4.06 7.16 16.00
C VAL A 122 -4.77 5.96 15.39
N ALA A 123 -3.93 5.18 14.71
CA ALA A 123 -3.92 3.77 14.27
C ALA A 123 -4.99 2.81 14.74
#